data_AF-A0A1W1XRQ3-F1
#
_entry.id   AF-A0A1W1XRQ3-F1
#
_cell.length_a   1.000
_cell.length_b   1.000
_cell.length_c   1.000
_cell.angle_alpha   90.00
_cell.angle_beta   90.00
_cell.angle_gamma   90.00
#
_symmetry.space_group_name_H-M   'P 1'
#
loop_
_entity.id
_entity.type
_entity.pdbx_description
1 polymer ?
#
loop_
_entity_poly.entity_id
_entity_poly.type
_entity_poly.pdbx_seq_one_letter_code
_entity_poly.pdbx_strand_id
1 'polypeptide(L)' 'RRKAIVEPVFGHMKNLGFRGFRLRGLEKVRGEFALMCAAHNLLKIVKAVAEGIINIDQRAIRAQAA' A
#
# COMPACT_ATOMS: atom_id res chain seq x y z
N ARG A 1 14.34 12.58 0.38
CA ARG A 1 14.46 11.91 1.71
C ARG A 1 13.05 11.55 2.19
N ARG A 2 12.71 10.27 2.46
CA ARG A 2 11.42 9.95 3.11
C ARG A 2 11.41 10.57 4.50
N LYS A 3 10.34 11.28 4.87
CA LYS A 3 10.17 11.76 6.25
C LYS A 3 10.10 10.54 7.17
N ALA A 4 10.95 10.50 8.20
CA ALA A 4 11.03 9.38 9.16
C ALA A 4 9.88 9.36 10.18
N ILE A 5 9.03 10.39 10.16
CA ILE A 5 7.87 10.52 11.02
C ILE A 5 6.70 9.67 10.52
N VAL A 6 6.01 9.02 11.45
CA VAL A 6 4.91 8.10 11.14
C VAL A 6 3.55 8.81 11.01
N GLU A 7 3.39 10.02 11.57
CA GLU A 7 2.10 10.73 11.53
C GLU A 7 1.52 10.93 10.12
N PRO A 8 2.33 11.29 9.09
CA PRO A 8 1.79 11.46 7.73
C PRO A 8 1.18 10.18 7.16
N VAL A 9 1.76 9.02 7.49
CA VAL A 9 1.26 7.72 7.02
C VAL A 9 -0.10 7.43 7.66
N PHE A 10 -0.22 7.66 8.98
CA PHE A 10 -1.50 7.53 9.68
C PHE A 10 -2.55 8.53 9.20
N GLY A 11 -2.16 9.78 8.91
CA GLY A 11 -3.05 10.77 8.30
C GLY A 11 -3.61 10.33 6.95
N HIS A 12 -2.74 9.81 6.07
CA HIS A 12 -3.17 9.26 4.79
C HIS A 12 -4.09 8.04 4.93
N MET A 13 -3.77 7.09 5.81
CA MET A 13 -4.63 5.93 6.04
C MET A 13 -6.03 6.36 6.51
N LYS A 14 -6.10 7.35 7.41
CA LYS A 14 -7.38 7.94 7.86
C LYS A 14 -8.14 8.59 6.70
N ASN A 15 -7.46 9.30 5.80
CA ASN A 15 -8.09 9.92 4.63
C ASN A 15 -8.59 8.88 3.59
N LEU A 16 -7.98 7.70 3.54
CA LEU A 16 -8.45 6.56 2.76
C LEU A 16 -9.65 5.83 3.41
N GLY A 17 -10.13 6.30 4.56
CA GLY A 17 -11.28 5.72 5.26
C GLY A 17 -10.92 4.70 6.34
N PHE A 18 -9.63 4.47 6.63
CA PHE A 18 -9.21 3.60 7.73
C PHE A 18 -9.40 4.32 9.07
N ARG A 19 -10.59 4.19 9.67
CA ARG A 19 -10.99 4.87 10.91
C ARG A 19 -10.75 4.04 12.18
N GLY A 20 -10.57 2.73 12.03
CA GLY A 20 -10.32 1.82 13.13
C GLY A 20 -10.23 0.38 12.66
N PHE A 21 -9.83 -0.51 13.56
CA PHE A 21 -9.78 -1.95 13.31
C PHE A 21 -11.18 -2.57 13.42
N ARG A 22 -11.51 -3.45 12.47
CA ARG A 22 -12.76 -4.22 12.46
C ARG A 22 -12.60 -5.52 13.23
N LEU A 23 -11.40 -6.08 13.24
CA LEU A 23 -11.09 -7.32 13.96
C LEU A 23 -10.69 -7.04 15.42
N ARG A 24 -10.88 -8.05 16.27
CA ARG A 24 -10.49 -8.02 17.69
C ARG A 24 -9.42 -9.08 17.97
N GLY A 25 -8.52 -8.77 18.90
CA GLY A 25 -7.36 -9.59 19.23
C GLY A 25 -6.13 -9.23 18.40
N LEU A 26 -4.95 -9.24 19.05
CA LEU A 26 -3.70 -8.73 18.49
C LEU A 26 -3.30 -9.41 17.17
N GLU A 27 -3.44 -10.73 17.10
CA GLU A 27 -3.09 -11.52 15.92
C GLU A 27 -3.91 -11.10 14.69
N LYS A 28 -5.24 -11.00 14.85
CA LYS A 28 -6.14 -10.60 13.77
C LYS A 28 -5.95 -9.15 13.35
N VAL A 29 -5.77 -8.25 14.33
CA VAL A 29 -5.47 -6.83 14.09
C VAL A 29 -4.15 -6.65 13.33
N ARG A 30 -3.13 -7.47 13.61
CA ARG A 30 -1.88 -7.47 12.84
C ARG A 30 -2.12 -7.80 11.37
N GLY A 31 -2.93 -8.83 11.09
CA GLY A 31 -3.32 -9.18 9.72
C GLY A 31 -4.07 -8.05 9.02
N GLU A 32 -5.04 -7.43 9.71
CA GLU A 32 -5.80 -6.29 9.18
C GLU A 32 -4.90 -5.09 8.86
N PHE A 33 -3.98 -4.76 9.77
CA PHE A 33 -3.03 -3.67 9.55
C PHE A 33 -2.06 -3.96 8.39
N ALA A 34 -1.55 -5.20 8.29
CA ALA A 34 -0.68 -5.62 7.20
C ALA A 34 -1.39 -5.49 5.83
N LEU A 35 -2.66 -5.90 5.76
CA LEU A 35 -3.48 -5.75 4.55
C LEU A 35 -3.67 -4.28 4.18
N MET A 36 -3.96 -3.41 5.17
CA MET A 36 -4.06 -1.97 4.94
C MET A 36 -2.73 -1.38 4.43
N CYS A 37 -1.59 -1.77 5.01
CA CYS A 37 -0.27 -1.34 4.52
C CYS A 37 -0.01 -1.81 3.09
N ALA A 38 -0.35 -3.06 2.75
CA ALA A 38 -0.22 -3.59 1.40
C ALA A 38 -1.05 -2.79 0.40
N ALA A 39 -2.34 -2.59 0.69
CA ALA A 39 -3.23 -1.79 -0.15
C ALA A 39 -2.73 -0.33 -0.31
N HIS A 40 -2.25 0.29 0.77
CA HIS A 40 -1.68 1.64 0.71
C HIS A 40 -0.46 1.72 -0.21
N ASN A 41 0.43 0.73 -0.15
CA ASN A 41 1.62 0.66 -1.00
C ASN A 41 1.25 0.39 -2.46
N LEU A 42 0.32 -0.53 -2.72
CA LEU A 42 -0.18 -0.83 -4.06
C LEU A 42 -0.82 0.41 -4.71
N LEU A 43 -1.64 1.16 -3.97
CA LEU A 43 -2.24 2.40 -4.49
C LEU A 43 -1.17 3.41 -4.93
N LYS A 44 -0.05 3.50 -4.21
CA LYS A 44 1.07 4.37 -4.60
C LYS A 44 1.75 3.90 -5.87
N ILE A 45 1.93 2.58 -6.02
CA ILE A 45 2.51 2.00 -7.25
C ILE A 45 1.58 2.28 -8.44
N VAL A 46 0.28 1.99 -8.30
CA VAL A 46 -0.71 2.23 -9.36
C VAL A 46 -0.74 3.70 -9.77
N LYS A 47 -0.70 4.63 -8.80
CA LYS A 47 -0.60 6.07 -9.11
C LYS A 47 0.67 6.42 -9.85
N ALA A 48 1.82 5.92 -9.39
CA ALA A 48 3.10 6.17 -10.05
C ALA A 48 3.15 5.59 -11.47
N VAL A 49 2.48 4.47 -11.73
CA VAL A 49 2.33 3.89 -13.07
C VAL A 49 1.41 4.76 -13.93
N ALA A 50 0.26 5.19 -13.40
CA ALA A 50 -0.69 6.05 -14.12
C ALA A 50 -0.10 7.43 -14.45
N GLU A 51 0.77 7.96 -13.59
CA GLU A 51 1.52 9.20 -13.78
C GLU A 51 2.73 9.03 -14.71
N GLY A 52 3.02 7.81 -15.19
CA GLY A 52 4.15 7.52 -16.08
C GLY A 52 5.52 7.55 -15.39
N ILE A 53 5.56 7.61 -14.05
CA ILE A 53 6.81 7.59 -13.25
C ILE A 53 7.43 6.18 -13.28
N ILE A 54 6.60 5.15 -13.25
CA ILE A 54 7.03 3.74 -13.33
C ILE A 54 6.56 3.16 -14.66
N ASN A 55 7.49 2.78 -15.52
CA ASN A 55 7.21 2.04 -16.75
C ASN A 55 7.18 0.54 -16.45
N ILE A 56 6.03 -0.08 -16.63
CA ILE A 56 5.89 -1.54 -16.51
C ILE A 56 6.25 -2.16 -17.86
N ASP A 57 7.41 -2.79 -17.96
CA ASP A 57 7.75 -3.58 -19.13
C ASP A 57 6.97 -4.90 -19.12
N GLN A 58 5.94 -4.99 -19.97
CA GLN A 58 5.15 -6.23 -20.13
C GLN A 58 5.98 -7.40 -20.66
N ARG A 59 7.14 -7.18 -21.30
CA ARG A 59 7.99 -8.27 -21.81
C ARG A 59 8.63 -9.04 -20.67
N ALA A 60 9.17 -8.34 -19.67
CA ALA A 60 9.75 -8.94 -18.48
C ALA A 60 8.73 -9.74 -17.67
N ILE A 61 7.50 -9.21 -17.51
CA ILE A 61 6.42 -9.91 -16.78
C ILE A 61 6.02 -11.20 -17.49
N ARG A 62 5.90 -11.18 -18.83
CA ARG A 62 5.52 -12.38 -19.60
C ARG A 62 6.61 -13.43 -19.64
N ALA A 63 7.89 -13.04 -19.60
CA ALA A 63 9.02 -13.97 -19.56
C ALA A 63 9.19 -14.69 -18.22
N GLN A 64 8.66 -14.14 -17.11
CA GLN A 64 8.66 -14.78 -15.79
C GLN A 64 7.44 -15.67 -15.53
N ALA A 65 6.39 -15.52 -16.33
CA ALA A 65 5.14 -16.28 -16.24
C ALA A 65 5.10 -17.51 -17.18
N ALA A 66 6.18 -17.73 -17.94
CA ALA A 66 6.41 -18.90 -18.80
C ALA A 66 7.54 -19.76 -18.20
#